data_AF-A0A7K9ZIZ7-F1
#
_entry.id   AF-A0A7K9ZIZ7-F1
#
_cell.length_a   1.000
_cell.length_b   1.000
_cell.length_c   1.000
_cell.angle_alpha   90.00
_cell.angle_beta   90.00
_cell.angle_gamma   90.00
#
_symmetry.space_group_name_H-M   'P 1'
#
loop_
_entity.id
_entity.type
_entity.pdbx_description
1 polymer ?
#
loop_
_entity_poly.entity_id
_entity_poly.type
_entity_poly.pdbx_seq_one_letter_code
_entity_poly.pdbx_strand_id
1 'polypeptide(L)'
;AWSVQENSIAYRPLVILRPPPGHSFSVDSTKQPPAGRVRVALECLCSGEQLLGQMCFLHASGGQLPRDQHWYLLDTLCTGSYLDVEKVSHWVQTLVASAWLLLPHSLHCQLTALPCGKSCSSFQLSGASGLQISLEMALAAQQGSSGACLSLE
;
A
#
# COMPACT_ATOMS: atom_id res chain seq x y z
N ALA A 1 -15.35 -3.37 10.37
CA ALA A 1 -16.12 -3.84 11.55
C ALA A 1 -15.30 -3.59 12.81
N TRP A 2 -15.95 -3.44 13.96
CA TRP A 2 -15.29 -3.28 15.27
C TRP A 2 -15.93 -4.22 16.29
N SER A 3 -15.14 -4.71 17.25
CA SER A 3 -15.60 -5.53 18.37
C SER A 3 -14.94 -5.07 19.67
N VAL A 4 -15.65 -5.24 20.78
CA VAL A 4 -15.16 -4.92 22.13
C VAL A 4 -15.14 -6.21 22.95
N GLN A 5 -13.97 -6.56 23.46
CA GLN A 5 -13.78 -7.61 24.47
C GLN A 5 -13.27 -6.93 25.75
N GLU A 6 -13.44 -7.52 26.93
CA GLU A 6 -13.02 -6.91 28.22
C GLU A 6 -11.60 -6.36 28.11
N ASN A 7 -11.49 -5.03 28.01
CA ASN A 7 -10.25 -4.26 27.89
C ASN A 7 -9.49 -4.28 26.53
N SER A 8 -10.12 -4.73 25.44
CA SER A 8 -9.56 -4.61 24.09
C SER A 8 -10.58 -4.19 23.03
N ILE A 9 -10.16 -3.32 22.10
CA ILE A 9 -10.97 -2.88 20.96
C ILE A 9 -10.26 -3.28 19.66
N ALA A 10 -10.98 -3.91 18.73
CA ALA A 10 -10.45 -4.21 17.40
C ALA A 10 -11.02 -3.26 16.34
N TYR A 11 -10.15 -2.68 15.51
CA TYR A 11 -10.50 -1.90 14.33
C TYR A 11 -9.98 -2.61 13.09
N ARG A 12 -10.80 -2.66 12.04
CA ARG A 12 -10.41 -3.20 10.73
C ARG A 12 -10.57 -2.17 9.61
N PRO A 13 -9.68 -1.16 9.52
CA PRO A 13 -9.75 -0.14 8.48
C PRO A 13 -9.36 -0.73 7.11
N LEU A 14 -10.00 -0.22 6.05
CA LEU A 14 -9.63 -0.51 4.67
C LEU A 14 -8.61 0.52 4.19
N VAL A 15 -7.44 0.06 3.73
CA VAL A 15 -6.38 0.90 3.17
C VAL A 15 -6.35 0.71 1.66
N ILE A 16 -6.64 1.80 0.94
CA ILE A 16 -6.73 1.80 -0.52
C ILE A 16 -5.41 2.31 -1.10
N LEU A 17 -4.70 1.45 -1.81
CA LEU A 17 -3.51 1.76 -2.58
C LEU A 17 -3.91 2.38 -3.91
N ARG A 18 -3.36 3.55 -4.18
CA ARG A 18 -3.47 4.22 -5.47
C ARG A 18 -2.17 4.10 -6.24
N PRO A 19 -2.22 3.92 -7.57
CA PRO A 19 -1.00 3.96 -8.34
C PRO A 19 -0.37 5.36 -8.24
N PRO A 20 0.95 5.48 -8.09
CA PRO A 20 1.62 6.76 -8.17
C PRO A 20 1.56 7.32 -9.61
N PRO A 21 1.87 8.60 -9.82
CA PRO A 21 1.92 9.19 -11.16
C PRO A 21 2.74 8.34 -12.14
N GLY A 22 2.23 8.20 -13.36
CA GLY A 22 2.86 7.41 -14.42
C GLY A 22 2.72 5.90 -14.25
N HIS A 23 1.90 5.43 -13.31
CA HIS A 23 1.55 4.03 -13.13
C HIS A 23 0.04 3.84 -13.16
N SER A 24 -0.40 2.63 -13.51
CA SER A 24 -1.78 2.20 -13.32
C SER A 24 -1.88 0.77 -12.80
N PHE A 25 -2.97 0.53 -12.08
CA PHE A 25 -3.33 -0.78 -11.56
C PHE A 25 -4.46 -1.36 -12.40
N SER A 26 -4.25 -2.57 -12.91
CA SER A 26 -5.19 -3.32 -13.72
C SER A 26 -5.35 -4.74 -13.19
N VAL A 27 -6.53 -5.32 -13.32
CA VAL A 27 -6.76 -6.72 -12.95
C VAL A 27 -6.35 -7.59 -14.11
N ASP A 28 -5.50 -8.56 -13.83
CA ASP A 28 -5.22 -9.62 -14.79
C ASP A 28 -6.34 -10.65 -14.77
N SER A 29 -7.29 -10.52 -15.70
CA SER A 29 -8.42 -11.43 -15.87
C SER A 29 -8.08 -12.71 -16.64
N THR A 30 -6.81 -12.92 -17.03
CA THR A 30 -6.44 -13.97 -17.98
C THR A 30 -6.25 -15.36 -17.37
N LYS A 31 -6.35 -15.52 -16.04
CA LYS A 31 -6.20 -16.83 -15.37
C LYS A 31 -7.36 -17.15 -14.42
N GLN A 32 -7.81 -18.42 -14.49
CA GLN A 32 -8.69 -19.06 -13.51
C GLN A 32 -8.14 -18.90 -12.07
N PRO A 33 -9.01 -19.00 -11.04
CA PRO A 33 -8.69 -18.65 -9.66
C PRO A 33 -7.41 -19.29 -9.11
N PRO A 34 -6.74 -18.65 -8.13
CA PRO A 34 -7.26 -17.55 -7.31
C PRO A 34 -7.30 -16.22 -8.06
N ALA A 35 -8.44 -15.54 -7.90
CA ALA A 35 -8.84 -14.37 -8.64
C ALA A 35 -7.93 -13.15 -8.36
N GLY A 36 -7.78 -12.28 -9.37
CA GLY A 36 -7.59 -10.85 -9.12
C GLY A 36 -6.17 -10.35 -8.86
N ARG A 37 -5.12 -10.89 -9.50
CA ARG A 37 -3.79 -10.29 -9.41
C ARG A 37 -3.80 -8.88 -9.99
N VAL A 38 -3.27 -7.93 -9.23
CA VAL A 38 -3.14 -6.54 -9.67
C VAL A 38 -1.85 -6.38 -10.43
N ARG A 39 -1.95 -6.19 -11.75
CA ARG A 39 -0.84 -5.85 -12.62
C ARG A 39 -0.59 -4.34 -12.57
N VAL A 40 0.67 -3.98 -12.36
CA VAL A 40 1.16 -2.61 -12.44
C VAL A 40 1.69 -2.37 -13.85
N ALA A 41 1.16 -1.33 -14.51
CA ALA A 41 1.60 -0.88 -15.82
C ALA A 41 2.14 0.55 -15.73
N LEU A 42 3.03 0.92 -16.65
CA LEU A 42 3.52 2.29 -16.82
C LEU A 42 2.62 3.04 -17.79
N GLU A 43 2.31 4.29 -17.47
CA GLU A 43 1.51 5.18 -18.30
C GLU A 43 2.31 6.38 -18.81
N CYS A 44 1.98 6.79 -20.03
CA CYS A 44 2.57 7.96 -20.66
C CYS A 44 1.92 9.22 -20.09
N LEU A 45 2.72 10.09 -19.47
CA LEU A 45 2.25 11.41 -19.00
C LEU A 45 2.43 12.53 -20.03
N CYS A 46 2.99 12.23 -21.21
CA CYS A 46 3.41 13.25 -22.18
C CYS A 46 2.27 14.06 -22.84
N SER A 47 1.01 13.62 -22.71
CA SER A 47 -0.14 14.24 -23.39
C SER A 47 -1.06 15.04 -22.45
N GLY A 48 -0.79 15.06 -21.14
CA GLY A 48 -1.55 15.81 -20.13
C GLY A 48 -0.68 16.91 -19.53
N GLU A 49 -1.21 18.13 -19.46
CA GLU A 49 -0.63 19.36 -18.89
C GLU A 49 0.90 19.36 -18.72
N GLN A 50 1.56 19.95 -19.72
CA GLN A 50 2.90 20.56 -19.71
C GLN A 50 3.62 20.52 -18.34
N LEU A 51 4.18 19.36 -17.98
CA LEU A 51 4.95 19.23 -16.76
C LEU A 51 6.28 19.95 -16.95
N LEU A 52 6.47 20.99 -16.17
CA LEU A 52 7.75 21.63 -15.86
C LEU A 52 8.79 20.55 -15.48
N GLY A 53 9.48 20.00 -16.47
CA GLY A 53 10.67 19.16 -16.29
C GLY A 53 10.47 17.71 -15.85
N GLN A 54 9.26 17.14 -15.89
CA GLN A 54 9.08 15.71 -15.55
C GLN A 54 9.27 14.83 -16.79
N MET A 55 10.26 13.92 -16.73
CA MET A 55 10.53 12.97 -17.81
C MET A 55 9.47 11.87 -17.83
N CYS A 56 8.88 11.67 -19.00
CA CYS A 56 7.89 10.65 -19.29
C CYS A 56 8.57 9.28 -19.39
N PHE A 57 8.25 8.34 -18.50
CA PHE A 57 8.96 7.05 -18.37
C PHE A 57 9.01 6.24 -19.67
N LEU A 58 7.98 6.33 -20.51
CA LEU A 58 7.89 5.63 -21.79
C LEU A 58 8.69 6.28 -22.93
N HIS A 59 9.06 7.55 -22.79
CA HIS A 59 9.69 8.34 -23.85
C HIS A 59 11.04 8.94 -23.44
N ALA A 60 11.65 8.44 -22.36
CA ALA A 60 12.99 8.86 -21.96
C ALA A 60 14.00 8.54 -23.08
N SER A 61 14.36 9.54 -23.87
CA SER A 61 15.41 9.45 -24.87
C SER A 61 16.77 9.48 -24.18
N GLY A 62 17.51 8.37 -24.25
CA GLY A 62 18.94 8.36 -23.86
C GLY A 62 19.31 7.75 -22.50
N GLY A 63 18.54 6.79 -21.97
CA GLY A 63 19.07 5.80 -21.03
C GLY A 63 19.43 6.26 -19.61
N GLN A 64 19.11 7.50 -19.23
CA GLN A 64 19.25 7.98 -17.85
C GLN A 64 17.91 8.45 -17.30
N LEU A 65 17.03 7.50 -16.98
CA LEU A 65 16.01 7.75 -15.96
C LEU A 65 16.74 7.96 -14.61
N PRO A 66 16.26 8.84 -13.72
CA PRO A 66 16.62 8.76 -12.30
C PRO A 66 16.22 7.36 -11.85
N ARG A 67 17.23 6.50 -11.72
CA ARG A 67 17.09 5.06 -11.44
C ARG A 67 16.31 4.82 -10.15
N ASP A 68 16.22 5.85 -9.31
CA ASP A 68 15.75 5.79 -7.94
C ASP A 68 14.23 5.83 -7.78
N GLN A 69 13.46 6.41 -8.73
CA GLN A 69 11.99 6.54 -8.57
C GLN A 69 11.20 5.50 -9.34
N HIS A 70 11.62 5.17 -10.57
CA HIS A 70 10.94 4.22 -11.46
C HIS A 70 10.97 2.78 -10.93
N TRP A 71 12.09 2.40 -10.31
CA TRP A 71 12.25 1.07 -9.73
C TRP A 71 11.75 0.95 -8.31
N TYR A 72 11.56 2.07 -7.60
CA TYR A 72 11.19 2.00 -6.20
C TYR A 72 9.87 1.24 -6.01
N LEU A 73 8.82 1.53 -6.78
CA LEU A 73 7.56 0.79 -6.63
C LEU A 73 7.64 -0.65 -7.13
N LEU A 74 8.24 -0.89 -8.29
CA LEU A 74 8.31 -2.22 -8.88
C LEU A 74 9.23 -3.16 -8.07
N ASP A 75 10.36 -2.67 -7.56
CA ASP A 75 11.28 -3.47 -6.77
C ASP A 75 10.79 -3.64 -5.33
N THR A 76 10.19 -2.60 -4.74
CA THR A 76 9.75 -2.60 -3.34
C THR A 76 8.40 -3.27 -3.13
N LEU A 77 7.42 -3.08 -4.04
CA LEU A 77 6.03 -3.52 -3.85
C LEU A 77 5.59 -4.63 -4.80
N CYS A 78 6.35 -4.91 -5.87
CA CYS A 78 5.94 -5.89 -6.88
C CYS A 78 6.88 -7.11 -6.93
N THR A 79 6.34 -8.20 -7.45
CA THR A 79 7.11 -9.35 -7.95
C THR A 79 6.88 -9.44 -9.45
N GLY A 80 7.88 -9.00 -10.23
CA GLY A 80 7.70 -8.70 -11.65
C GLY A 80 6.78 -7.48 -11.82
N SER A 81 5.78 -7.59 -12.69
CA SER A 81 4.80 -6.51 -12.95
C SER A 81 3.52 -6.63 -12.12
N TYR A 82 3.52 -7.37 -11.00
CA TYR A 82 2.33 -7.62 -10.19
C TYR A 82 2.57 -7.19 -8.76
N LEU A 83 1.59 -6.54 -8.14
CA LEU A 83 1.65 -6.24 -6.71
C LEU A 83 1.83 -7.54 -5.92
N ASP A 84 2.81 -7.52 -5.04
CA ASP A 84 3.10 -8.62 -4.14
C ASP A 84 2.53 -8.29 -2.76
N VAL A 85 1.52 -9.06 -2.36
CA VAL A 85 0.75 -8.79 -1.14
C VAL A 85 1.65 -8.79 0.11
N GLU A 86 2.67 -9.65 0.16
CA GLU A 86 3.59 -9.73 1.30
C GLU A 86 4.50 -8.50 1.34
N LYS A 87 5.08 -8.12 0.19
CA LYS A 87 5.89 -6.89 0.08
C LYS A 87 5.10 -5.64 0.43
N VAL A 88 3.87 -5.52 -0.09
CA VAL A 88 2.97 -4.40 0.20
C VAL A 88 2.62 -4.35 1.69
N SER A 89 2.29 -5.48 2.30
CA SER A 89 1.99 -5.55 3.75
C SER A 89 3.19 -5.11 4.59
N HIS A 90 4.39 -5.60 4.27
CA HIS A 90 5.61 -5.19 4.96
C HIS A 90 5.90 -3.69 4.79
N TRP A 91 5.71 -3.16 3.59
CA TRP A 91 5.87 -1.73 3.32
C TRP A 91 4.88 -0.89 4.12
N VAL A 92 3.60 -1.27 4.19
CA VAL A 92 2.59 -0.58 5.02
C VAL A 92 2.98 -0.66 6.50
N GLN A 93 3.43 -1.81 7.00
CA GLN A 93 3.91 -1.94 8.39
C GLN A 93 5.04 -0.97 8.71
N THR A 94 6.04 -0.93 7.84
CA THR A 94 7.20 -0.04 8.00
C THR A 94 6.78 1.44 7.94
N LEU A 95 5.91 1.80 6.99
CA LEU A 95 5.42 3.16 6.80
C LEU A 95 4.63 3.64 8.01
N VAL A 96 3.67 2.85 8.48
CA VAL A 96 2.82 3.21 9.64
C VAL A 96 3.66 3.29 10.91
N ALA A 97 4.57 2.35 11.14
CA ALA A 97 5.48 2.40 12.29
C ALA A 97 6.36 3.67 12.26
N SER A 98 6.91 4.01 11.10
CA SER A 98 7.73 5.23 10.94
C SER A 98 6.91 6.50 11.14
N ALA A 99 5.70 6.56 10.58
CA ALA A 99 4.80 7.69 10.74
C ALA A 99 4.30 7.84 12.18
N TRP A 100 4.08 6.73 12.90
CA TRP A 100 3.67 6.74 14.30
C TRP A 100 4.66 7.51 15.18
N LEU A 101 5.96 7.31 14.96
CA LEU A 101 7.02 8.00 15.72
C LEU A 101 7.00 9.53 15.55
N LEU A 102 6.34 10.05 14.52
CA LEU A 102 6.20 11.48 14.28
C LEU A 102 4.96 12.08 14.98
N LEU A 103 4.08 11.25 15.54
CA LEU A 103 2.87 11.71 16.22
C LEU A 103 3.13 11.94 17.72
N PRO A 104 2.55 12.99 18.33
CA PRO A 104 2.69 13.24 19.77
C PRO A 104 2.23 12.07 20.66
N HIS A 105 1.28 11.28 20.17
CA HIS A 105 0.74 10.12 20.88
C HIS A 105 1.76 8.99 21.07
N SER A 106 2.82 8.93 20.26
CA SER A 106 3.88 7.93 20.39
C SER A 106 4.65 8.01 21.71
N LEU A 107 4.64 9.18 22.37
CA LEU A 107 5.27 9.37 23.68
C LEU A 107 4.50 8.67 24.82
N HIS A 108 3.21 8.36 24.60
CA HIS A 108 2.31 7.86 25.63
C HIS A 108 1.81 6.44 25.33
N CYS A 109 1.87 6.02 24.07
CA CYS A 109 1.38 4.74 23.60
C CYS A 109 2.40 4.10 22.64
N GLN A 110 2.61 2.81 22.80
CA GLN A 110 3.45 2.01 21.93
C GLN A 110 2.60 1.39 20.83
N LEU A 111 3.03 1.57 19.57
CA LEU A 111 2.49 0.83 18.43
C LEU A 111 3.44 -0.32 18.08
N THR A 112 2.94 -1.55 18.10
CA THR A 112 3.70 -2.76 17.79
C THR A 112 3.12 -3.41 16.54
N ALA A 113 3.94 -3.64 15.52
CA ALA A 113 3.53 -4.44 14.36
C ALA A 113 3.45 -5.92 14.77
N LEU A 114 2.35 -6.58 14.43
CA LEU A 114 2.12 -7.98 14.73
C LEU A 114 2.26 -8.83 13.46
N PRO A 115 2.71 -10.10 13.58
CA PRO A 115 2.58 -11.06 12.50
C PRO A 115 1.10 -11.19 12.10
N CYS A 116 0.79 -10.98 10.83
CA CYS A 116 -0.56 -11.20 10.28
C CYS A 116 -0.49 -12.18 9.10
N GLY A 117 -1.63 -12.76 8.74
CA GLY A 117 -1.74 -13.62 7.57
C GLY A 117 -1.39 -12.88 6.27
N LYS A 118 -1.20 -13.65 5.19
CA LYS A 118 -1.05 -13.12 3.82
C LYS A 118 -2.29 -12.26 3.54
N SER A 119 -2.13 -10.96 3.27
CA SER A 119 -3.15 -9.90 3.02
C SER A 119 -3.40 -8.84 4.10
N CYS A 120 -2.77 -8.93 5.27
CA CYS A 120 -3.08 -8.02 6.37
C CYS A 120 -1.85 -7.37 6.99
N SER A 121 -1.98 -6.11 7.38
CA SER A 121 -1.03 -5.43 8.27
C SER A 121 -1.68 -5.24 9.64
N SER A 122 -1.23 -6.00 10.64
CA SER A 122 -1.77 -5.94 11.99
C SER A 122 -0.88 -5.13 12.92
N PHE A 123 -1.49 -4.32 13.77
CA PHE A 123 -0.80 -3.57 14.82
C PHE A 123 -1.56 -3.67 16.12
N GLN A 124 -0.81 -3.52 17.21
CA GLN A 124 -1.36 -3.36 18.54
C GLN A 124 -0.86 -2.05 19.12
N LEU A 125 -1.81 -1.23 19.59
CA LEU A 125 -1.55 -0.05 20.36
C LEU A 125 -1.79 -0.37 21.84
N SER A 126 -0.77 -0.13 22.67
CA SER A 126 -0.84 -0.29 24.12
C SER A 126 -0.40 1.00 24.80
N GLY A 127 -1.19 1.46 25.78
CA GLY A 127 -0.90 2.65 26.58
C GLY A 127 -1.03 2.40 28.08
N ALA A 128 -0.71 3.41 28.88
CA ALA A 128 -0.69 3.32 30.35
C ALA A 128 -2.07 3.02 30.99
N SER A 129 -3.18 3.22 30.26
CA SER A 129 -4.53 2.91 30.74
C SER A 129 -4.85 1.41 30.79
N GLY A 130 -3.98 0.56 30.26
CA GLY A 130 -4.23 -0.89 30.13
C GLY A 130 -5.16 -1.27 28.98
N LEU A 131 -5.77 -0.29 28.29
CA LEU A 131 -6.57 -0.52 27.08
C LEU A 131 -5.66 -1.00 25.95
N GLN A 132 -6.05 -2.11 25.31
CA GLN A 132 -5.40 -2.60 24.09
C GLN A 132 -6.25 -2.28 22.87
N ILE A 133 -5.64 -1.72 21.83
CA ILE A 133 -6.31 -1.48 20.56
C ILE A 133 -5.61 -2.28 19.47
N SER A 134 -6.33 -3.18 18.83
CA SER A 134 -5.85 -3.95 17.69
C SER A 134 -6.30 -3.28 16.40
N LEU A 135 -5.38 -3.06 15.47
CA LEU A 135 -5.67 -2.56 14.12
C LEU A 135 -5.32 -3.64 13.11
N GLU A 136 -6.32 -4.16 12.41
CA GLU A 136 -6.15 -5.10 11.31
C GLU A 136 -6.40 -4.35 9.98
N MET A 137 -5.35 -3.88 9.32
CA MET A 137 -5.51 -3.13 8.09
C MET A 137 -5.74 -4.09 6.91
N ALA A 138 -6.95 -4.04 6.35
CA ALA A 138 -7.28 -4.75 5.12
C ALA A 138 -6.79 -3.92 3.92
N LEU A 139 -6.04 -4.56 3.01
CA LEU A 139 -5.43 -3.87 1.88
C LEU A 139 -6.29 -4.03 0.62
N ALA A 140 -6.46 -2.94 -0.12
CA ALA A 140 -7.11 -2.95 -1.42
C ALA A 140 -6.37 -2.08 -2.42
N ALA A 141 -6.47 -2.39 -3.71
CA ALA A 141 -5.92 -1.58 -4.79
C ALA A 141 -7.05 -0.91 -5.59
N GLN A 142 -6.91 0.38 -5.86
CA GLN A 142 -7.84 1.11 -6.71
C GLN A 142 -7.61 0.75 -8.19
N GLN A 143 -8.67 0.31 -8.87
CA GLN A 143 -8.67 -0.05 -10.29
C GLN A 143 -9.05 1.16 -11.14
N GLY A 144 -8.10 1.66 -11.93
CA GLY A 144 -8.33 2.77 -12.87
C GLY A 144 -8.96 4.02 -12.26
N SER A 145 -9.67 4.79 -13.09
CA SER A 145 -10.31 6.05 -12.71
C SER A 145 -11.74 5.90 -12.16
N SER A 146 -12.33 4.69 -12.22
CA SER A 146 -13.73 4.45 -11.80
C SER A 146 -13.91 4.43 -10.28
N GLY A 147 -12.82 4.39 -9.51
CA GLY A 147 -12.86 4.31 -8.05
C GLY A 147 -13.16 2.92 -7.51
N ALA A 148 -13.38 1.92 -8.37
CA ALA A 148 -13.52 0.53 -7.96
C ALA A 148 -12.24 0.06 -7.24
N CYS A 149 -12.40 -0.70 -6.17
CA CYS A 149 -11.27 -1.22 -5.38
C CYS A 149 -11.33 -2.74 -5.31
N LEU A 150 -10.17 -3.38 -5.31
CA LEU A 150 -10.02 -4.83 -5.25
C LEU A 150 -9.28 -5.19 -3.99
N SER A 151 -9.83 -6.14 -3.23
CA SER A 151 -9.14 -6.69 -2.05
C SER A 151 -7.87 -7.40 -2.49
N LEU A 152 -6.78 -7.15 -1.77
CA LEU A 152 -5.52 -7.86 -1.95
C LEU A 152 -5.50 -9.04 -0.98
N GLU A 153 -6.09 -10.18 -1.37
CA GLU A 153 -6.11 -11.43 -0.59
C GLU A 153 -4.97 -12.40 -0.97
#